data_AF-A0A2U1XJX5-F1
#
_entry.id   AF-A0A2U1XJX5-F1
#
_cell.length_a   1.000
_cell.length_b   1.000
_cell.length_c   1.000
_cell.angle_alpha   90.00
_cell.angle_beta   90.00
_cell.angle_gamma   90.00
#
_symmetry.space_group_name_H-M   'P 1'
#
loop_
_entity.id
_entity.type
_entity.pdbx_description
1 polymer ?
#
loop_
_entity_poly.entity_id
_entity_poly.type
_entity_poly.pdbx_seq_one_letter_code
_entity_poly.pdbx_strand_id
1 'polypeptide(L)'
;MNELLTVLLPAAEGGGWSLAQLVGFCGMLGGMLWPLFRSRTGMLLVQLVPCLCFALHFAMVGSPTAAALNGLAALQVMAALAIGGRPAFRIAYLLILPVIATVMALTWSGLPSAFAAAGMALISLARYQTQVARFRGTMLVALPCWFVHNSLVGSVPGMISDVTGIVVNGWMLLRGTGMAASSASIVTPMATPMAPPTPIPSSSGEGKLP
;
A
#
# COMPACT_ATOMS: atom_id res chain seq x y z
N MET A 1 -13.85 -21.89 -12.59
CA MET A 1 -14.89 -21.90 -11.55
C MET A 1 -14.90 -23.22 -10.78
N ASN A 2 -14.76 -24.37 -11.45
CA ASN A 2 -14.63 -25.67 -10.77
C ASN A 2 -13.37 -25.82 -9.90
N GLU A 3 -12.19 -25.39 -10.35
CA GLU A 3 -10.94 -25.45 -9.55
C GLU A 3 -11.01 -24.65 -8.24
N LEU A 4 -11.73 -23.54 -8.26
CA LEU A 4 -11.91 -22.67 -7.09
C LEU A 4 -12.89 -23.31 -6.09
N LEU A 5 -13.92 -23.99 -6.60
CA LEU A 5 -14.84 -24.78 -5.80
C LEU A 5 -14.16 -26.05 -5.26
N THR A 6 -13.31 -26.74 -6.00
CA THR A 6 -12.61 -27.95 -5.51
C THR A 6 -11.52 -27.65 -4.48
N VAL A 7 -11.05 -26.40 -4.35
CA VAL A 7 -10.19 -25.94 -3.25
C VAL A 7 -11.00 -25.43 -2.06
N LEU A 8 -12.12 -24.74 -2.30
CA LEU A 8 -12.98 -24.20 -1.25
C LEU A 8 -13.88 -25.26 -0.58
N LEU A 9 -14.28 -26.30 -1.32
CA LEU A 9 -15.22 -27.31 -0.84
C LEU A 9 -14.58 -28.28 0.17
N PRO A 10 -13.35 -28.80 0.01
CA PRO A 10 -12.68 -29.58 1.06
C PRO A 10 -12.37 -28.76 2.32
N ALA A 11 -12.18 -27.43 2.18
CA ALA A 11 -12.06 -26.53 3.31
C ALA A 11 -13.39 -26.31 4.07
N ALA A 12 -14.52 -26.59 3.42
CA ALA A 12 -15.87 -26.49 4.00
C ALA A 12 -16.41 -27.85 4.51
N GLU A 13 -16.04 -28.96 3.86
CA GLU A 13 -16.61 -30.30 4.11
C GLU A 13 -15.86 -31.10 5.18
N GLY A 14 -14.77 -30.57 5.74
CA GLY A 14 -13.95 -31.22 6.77
C GLY A 14 -13.90 -30.46 8.09
N GLY A 15 -14.99 -30.47 8.87
CA GLY A 15 -14.98 -30.24 10.32
C GLY A 15 -14.34 -28.93 10.83
N GLY A 16 -15.02 -27.80 10.65
CA GLY A 16 -14.66 -26.51 11.26
C GLY A 16 -13.49 -25.81 10.57
N TRP A 17 -13.66 -24.51 10.29
CA TRP A 17 -12.58 -23.68 9.75
C TRP A 17 -11.30 -23.86 10.58
N SER A 18 -10.19 -24.25 9.94
CA SER A 18 -8.93 -24.43 10.67
C SER A 18 -8.55 -23.11 11.35
N LEU A 19 -8.05 -23.20 12.58
CA LEU A 19 -7.64 -22.02 13.38
C LEU A 19 -6.72 -21.10 12.57
N ALA A 20 -5.89 -21.68 11.71
CA ALA A 20 -5.03 -20.93 10.81
C ALA A 20 -5.82 -20.00 9.88
N GLN A 21 -6.87 -20.49 9.22
CA GLN A 21 -7.68 -19.68 8.31
C GLN A 21 -8.40 -18.56 9.06
N LEU A 22 -8.94 -18.83 10.26
CA LEU A 22 -9.57 -17.80 11.10
C LEU A 22 -8.60 -16.67 11.45
N VAL A 23 -7.37 -16.99 11.87
CA VAL A 23 -6.32 -15.99 12.13
C VAL A 23 -5.99 -15.20 10.86
N GLY A 24 -5.93 -15.87 9.71
CA GLY A 24 -5.71 -15.22 8.42
C GLY A 24 -6.85 -14.25 8.06
N PHE A 25 -8.10 -14.62 8.31
CA PHE A 25 -9.26 -13.76 8.10
C PHE A 25 -9.24 -12.53 9.02
N CYS A 26 -8.85 -12.67 10.29
CA CYS A 26 -8.63 -11.53 11.18
C CYS A 26 -7.58 -10.56 10.60
N GLY A 27 -6.48 -11.10 10.08
CA GLY A 27 -5.45 -10.32 9.39
C GLY A 27 -6.01 -9.59 8.16
N MET A 28 -6.71 -10.30 7.29
CA MET A 28 -7.37 -9.75 6.10
C MET A 28 -8.30 -8.58 6.46
N LEU A 29 -9.20 -8.77 7.44
CA LEU A 29 -10.13 -7.73 7.87
C LEU A 29 -9.38 -6.51 8.42
N GLY A 30 -8.38 -6.70 9.28
CA GLY A 30 -7.52 -5.62 9.75
C GLY A 30 -6.86 -4.84 8.60
N GLY A 31 -6.42 -5.55 7.57
CA GLY A 31 -5.88 -4.99 6.34
C GLY A 31 -6.89 -4.17 5.52
N MET A 32 -8.20 -4.41 5.66
CA MET A 32 -9.26 -3.65 4.98
C MET A 32 -9.78 -2.46 5.78
N LEU A 33 -9.55 -2.43 7.10
CA LEU A 33 -9.95 -1.32 7.96
C LEU A 33 -9.06 -0.07 7.84
N TRP A 34 -7.89 -0.19 7.19
CA TRP A 34 -6.93 0.91 7.06
C TRP A 34 -7.50 2.24 6.52
N PRO A 35 -8.48 2.30 5.59
CA PRO A 35 -8.97 3.57 5.04
C PRO A 35 -9.81 4.38 6.04
N LEU A 36 -10.25 3.76 7.13
CA LEU A 36 -11.06 4.43 8.17
C LEU A 36 -10.21 5.34 9.06
N PHE A 37 -8.89 5.18 9.05
CA PHE A 37 -7.97 5.92 9.92
C PHE A 37 -7.37 7.10 9.17
N ARG A 38 -7.52 8.30 9.75
CA ARG A 38 -7.04 9.57 9.13
C ARG A 38 -5.65 10.00 9.61
N SER A 39 -5.14 9.42 10.70
CA SER A 39 -3.83 9.74 11.25
C SER A 39 -2.77 8.74 10.78
N ARG A 40 -1.55 9.22 10.51
CA ARG A 40 -0.41 8.38 10.10
C ARG A 40 -0.15 7.25 11.10
N THR A 41 -0.14 7.57 12.39
CA THR A 41 0.06 6.59 13.47
C THR A 41 -1.07 5.56 13.48
N GLY A 42 -2.33 5.99 13.33
CA GLY A 42 -3.48 5.07 13.27
C GLY A 42 -3.37 4.08 12.11
N MET A 43 -3.03 4.57 10.90
CA MET A 43 -2.81 3.72 9.73
C MET A 43 -1.68 2.68 9.97
N LEU A 44 -0.58 3.09 10.60
CA LEU A 44 0.54 2.18 10.90
C LEU A 44 0.17 1.14 11.96
N LEU A 45 -0.57 1.53 13.01
CA LEU A 45 -1.02 0.59 14.04
C LEU A 45 -1.98 -0.46 13.46
N VAL A 46 -2.91 -0.03 12.60
CA VAL A 46 -3.83 -0.93 11.92
C VAL A 46 -3.10 -1.85 10.96
N GLN A 47 -2.05 -1.36 10.28
CA GLN A 47 -1.19 -2.18 9.42
C GLN A 47 -0.38 -3.23 10.20
N LEU A 48 -0.15 -3.05 11.50
CA LEU A 48 0.55 -4.03 12.31
C LEU A 48 -0.28 -5.31 12.49
N VAL A 49 -1.61 -5.19 12.57
CA VAL A 49 -2.55 -6.31 12.73
C VAL A 49 -2.40 -7.34 11.60
N PRO A 50 -2.56 -7.00 10.29
CA PRO A 50 -2.35 -7.96 9.21
C PRO A 50 -0.94 -8.54 9.21
N CYS A 51 0.11 -7.76 9.51
CA CYS A 51 1.47 -8.30 9.56
C CYS A 51 1.63 -9.40 10.61
N LEU A 52 1.11 -9.18 11.83
CA LEU A 52 1.19 -10.17 12.91
C LEU A 52 0.27 -11.37 12.67
N CYS A 53 -0.97 -11.13 12.22
CA CYS A 53 -1.92 -12.19 11.90
C CYS A 53 -1.42 -13.07 10.75
N PHE A 54 -0.91 -12.50 9.66
CA PHE A 54 -0.37 -13.29 8.55
C PHE A 54 0.94 -13.98 8.93
N ALA A 55 1.79 -13.38 9.77
CA ALA A 55 2.97 -14.07 10.29
C ALA A 55 2.58 -15.35 11.05
N LEU A 56 1.60 -15.24 11.96
CA LEU A 56 1.09 -16.38 12.72
C LEU A 56 0.35 -17.39 11.82
N HIS A 57 -0.48 -16.91 10.89
CA HIS A 57 -1.17 -17.74 9.90
C HIS A 57 -0.18 -18.62 9.11
N PHE A 58 0.86 -18.02 8.52
CA PHE A 58 1.84 -18.77 7.74
C PHE A 58 2.71 -19.68 8.59
N ALA A 59 2.96 -19.34 9.86
CA ALA A 59 3.61 -20.26 10.78
C ALA A 59 2.78 -21.53 11.01
N MET A 60 1.46 -21.39 11.17
CA MET A 60 0.55 -22.53 11.36
C MET A 60 0.33 -23.34 10.08
N VAL A 61 0.37 -22.70 8.91
CA VAL A 61 0.27 -23.37 7.60
C VAL A 61 1.58 -24.09 7.23
N GLY A 62 2.67 -23.87 7.97
CA GLY A 62 3.97 -24.48 7.70
C GLY A 62 4.76 -23.77 6.59
N SER A 63 4.54 -22.46 6.40
CA SER A 63 5.30 -21.60 5.49
C SER A 63 6.25 -20.67 6.26
N PRO A 64 7.45 -21.16 6.65
CA PRO A 64 8.36 -20.41 7.52
C PRO A 64 8.89 -19.12 6.87
N THR A 65 9.14 -19.13 5.55
CA THR A 65 9.57 -17.92 4.84
C THR A 65 8.53 -16.81 4.91
N ALA A 66 7.27 -17.12 4.59
CA ALA A 66 6.20 -16.12 4.60
C ALA A 66 5.91 -15.63 6.02
N ALA A 67 5.98 -16.52 7.02
CA ALA A 67 5.87 -16.15 8.42
C ALA A 67 6.95 -15.14 8.83
N ALA A 68 8.21 -15.45 8.53
CA ALA A 68 9.35 -14.59 8.84
C ALA A 68 9.29 -13.24 8.11
N LEU A 69 8.92 -13.23 6.83
CA LEU A 69 8.79 -11.99 6.05
C LEU A 69 7.63 -11.11 6.52
N ASN A 70 6.52 -11.68 6.97
CA ASN A 70 5.44 -10.90 7.59
C ASN A 70 5.85 -10.37 8.97
N GLY A 71 6.62 -11.13 9.75
CA GLY A 71 7.26 -10.64 10.97
C GLY A 71 8.23 -9.48 10.70
N LEU A 72 9.02 -9.57 9.62
CA LEU A 72 9.89 -8.50 9.18
C LEU A 72 9.11 -7.26 8.75
N ALA A 73 7.96 -7.42 8.09
CA ALA A 73 7.06 -6.33 7.77
C ALA A 73 6.51 -5.65 9.04
N ALA A 74 6.19 -6.42 10.09
CA ALA A 74 5.80 -5.88 11.39
C ALA A 74 6.94 -5.06 12.03
N LEU A 75 8.18 -5.55 11.99
CA LEU A 75 9.37 -4.80 12.44
C LEU A 75 9.52 -3.47 11.69
N GLN A 76 9.32 -3.47 10.36
CA GLN A 76 9.36 -2.24 9.57
C GLN A 76 8.30 -1.23 9.99
N VAL A 77 7.08 -1.69 10.30
CA VAL A 77 6.00 -0.83 10.79
C VAL A 77 6.34 -0.24 12.16
N MET A 78 6.86 -1.05 13.09
CA MET A 78 7.29 -0.58 14.41
C MET A 78 8.44 0.43 14.32
N ALA A 79 9.42 0.18 13.45
CA ALA A 79 10.49 1.13 13.18
C ALA A 79 9.95 2.45 12.58
N ALA A 80 8.96 2.38 11.68
CA ALA A 80 8.31 3.56 11.11
C ALA A 80 7.47 4.36 12.13
N LEU A 81 6.95 3.69 13.17
CA LEU A 81 6.30 4.32 14.32
C LEU A 81 7.33 5.02 15.20
N ALA A 82 8.45 4.38 15.51
CA ALA A 82 9.50 4.92 16.38
C ALA A 82 10.28 6.09 15.76
N ILE A 83 10.61 6.00 14.47
CA ILE A 83 11.50 6.96 13.78
C ILE A 83 10.70 8.12 13.14
N GLY A 84 9.38 7.96 12.98
CA GLY A 84 8.52 8.99 12.40
C GLY A 84 8.68 9.16 10.89
N GLY A 85 8.41 10.37 10.38
CA GLY A 85 8.40 10.71 8.95
C GLY A 85 9.75 11.11 8.35
N ARG A 86 10.87 10.76 8.99
CA ARG A 86 12.21 11.21 8.57
C ARG A 86 12.55 10.64 7.17
N PRO A 87 12.93 11.48 6.19
CA PRO A 87 13.16 11.03 4.81
C PRO A 87 14.32 10.02 4.70
N ALA A 88 15.31 10.10 5.59
CA ALA A 88 16.44 9.17 5.66
C ALA A 88 16.03 7.72 5.98
N PHE A 89 14.90 7.51 6.67
CA PHE A 89 14.41 6.17 7.00
C PHE A 89 13.99 5.36 5.76
N ARG A 90 13.73 6.02 4.62
CA ARG A 90 13.33 5.35 3.38
C ARG A 90 14.40 4.39 2.85
N ILE A 91 15.69 4.70 3.09
CA ILE A 91 16.80 3.83 2.69
C ILE A 91 16.72 2.48 3.41
N ALA A 92 16.14 2.42 4.60
CA ALA A 92 15.95 1.16 5.33
C ALA A 92 15.12 0.14 4.53
N TYR A 93 14.17 0.59 3.68
CA TYR A 93 13.41 -0.31 2.81
C TYR A 93 14.24 -0.92 1.68
N LEU A 94 15.40 -0.34 1.32
CA LEU A 94 16.34 -0.95 0.37
C LEU A 94 17.36 -1.83 1.09
N LEU A 95 17.83 -1.40 2.27
CA LEU A 95 18.76 -2.17 3.10
C LEU A 95 18.15 -3.48 3.62
N ILE A 96 16.82 -3.60 3.60
CA ILE A 96 16.15 -4.84 3.98
C ILE A 96 16.21 -5.94 2.89
N LEU A 97 16.52 -5.59 1.63
CA LEU A 97 16.59 -6.57 0.54
C LEU A 97 17.57 -7.73 0.80
N PRO A 98 18.82 -7.50 1.26
CA PRO A 98 19.70 -8.61 1.66
C PRO A 98 19.13 -9.41 2.83
N VAL A 99 18.43 -8.76 3.77
CA VAL A 99 17.78 -9.47 4.90
C VAL A 99 16.68 -10.40 4.39
N ILE A 100 15.86 -9.95 3.42
CA ILE A 100 14.83 -10.78 2.78
C ILE A 100 15.47 -11.99 2.10
N ALA A 101 16.57 -11.79 1.36
CA ALA A 101 17.29 -12.88 0.71
C ALA A 101 17.86 -13.88 1.72
N THR A 102 18.46 -13.40 2.82
CA THR A 102 18.96 -14.25 3.91
C THR A 102 17.83 -15.01 4.59
N VAL A 103 16.71 -14.35 4.91
CA VAL A 103 15.53 -15.02 5.50
C VAL A 103 15.03 -16.12 4.57
N MET A 104 14.89 -15.84 3.27
CA MET A 104 14.49 -16.84 2.28
C MET A 104 15.47 -18.02 2.24
N ALA A 105 16.78 -17.77 2.23
CA ALA A 105 17.80 -18.82 2.20
C ALA A 105 17.75 -19.70 3.46
N LEU A 106 17.58 -19.09 4.65
CA LEU A 106 17.53 -19.80 5.93
C LEU A 106 16.22 -20.56 6.17
N THR A 107 15.12 -20.11 5.56
CA THR A 107 13.78 -20.69 5.76
C THR A 107 13.26 -21.39 4.50
N TRP A 108 14.15 -21.72 3.57
CA TRP A 108 13.79 -22.24 2.27
C TRP A 108 12.92 -23.49 2.38
N SER A 109 11.70 -23.43 1.85
CA SER A 109 10.76 -24.55 1.84
C SER A 109 10.26 -24.86 0.41
N GLY A 110 11.03 -24.45 -0.60
CA GLY A 110 10.73 -24.64 -2.02
C GLY A 110 10.20 -23.38 -2.72
N LEU A 111 9.53 -23.59 -3.85
CA LEU A 111 9.07 -22.52 -4.74
C LEU A 111 8.20 -21.44 -4.06
N PRO A 112 7.30 -21.74 -3.10
CA PRO A 112 6.54 -20.71 -2.39
C PRO A 112 7.42 -19.67 -1.69
N SER A 113 8.61 -20.06 -1.20
CA SER A 113 9.55 -19.14 -0.54
C SER A 113 10.05 -18.06 -1.50
N ALA A 114 10.32 -18.42 -2.76
CA ALA A 114 10.77 -17.47 -3.77
C ALA A 114 9.71 -16.41 -4.09
N PHE A 115 8.45 -16.82 -4.22
CA PHE A 115 7.33 -15.91 -4.47
C PHE A 115 7.06 -14.97 -3.27
N ALA A 116 7.11 -15.48 -2.04
CA ALA A 116 6.98 -14.65 -0.84
C ALA A 116 8.12 -13.62 -0.74
N ALA A 117 9.36 -14.05 -0.99
CA ALA A 117 10.52 -13.17 -0.96
C ALA A 117 10.46 -12.08 -2.05
N ALA A 118 10.11 -12.45 -3.28
CA ALA A 118 9.92 -11.52 -4.39
C ALA A 118 8.81 -10.50 -4.09
N GLY A 119 7.65 -10.97 -3.60
CA GLY A 119 6.55 -10.10 -3.19
C GLY A 119 6.96 -9.12 -2.09
N MET A 120 7.67 -9.58 -1.06
CA MET A 120 8.15 -8.72 0.02
C MET A 120 9.21 -7.71 -0.43
N ALA A 121 10.10 -8.11 -1.34
CA ALA A 121 11.10 -7.24 -1.93
C ALA A 121 10.45 -6.11 -2.75
N LEU A 122 9.45 -6.45 -3.59
CA LEU A 122 8.69 -5.48 -4.37
C LEU A 122 7.86 -4.55 -3.47
N ILE A 123 7.24 -5.04 -2.40
CA ILE A 123 6.56 -4.20 -1.40
C ILE A 123 7.54 -3.22 -0.75
N SER A 124 8.75 -3.67 -0.42
CA SER A 124 9.78 -2.80 0.17
C SER A 124 10.23 -1.73 -0.83
N LEU A 125 10.41 -2.10 -2.10
CA LEU A 125 10.69 -1.16 -3.19
C LEU A 125 9.54 -0.16 -3.40
N ALA A 126 8.28 -0.61 -3.32
CA ALA A 126 7.12 0.27 -3.41
C ALA A 126 7.15 1.30 -2.27
N ARG A 127 7.37 0.86 -1.02
CA ARG A 127 7.48 1.73 0.16
C ARG A 127 8.62 2.75 0.08
N TYR A 128 9.68 2.43 -0.67
CA TYR A 128 10.75 3.38 -0.94
C TYR A 128 10.31 4.55 -1.83
N GLN A 129 9.33 4.38 -2.73
CA GLN A 129 8.95 5.38 -3.73
C GLN A 129 8.13 6.54 -3.13
N THR A 130 8.37 7.78 -3.59
CA THR A 130 7.56 8.96 -3.22
C THR A 130 6.34 9.18 -4.11
N GLN A 131 6.45 8.80 -5.39
CA GLN A 131 5.37 9.02 -6.34
C GLN A 131 4.30 7.95 -6.19
N VAL A 132 3.06 8.37 -5.88
CA VAL A 132 1.91 7.49 -5.67
C VAL A 132 1.67 6.56 -6.86
N ALA A 133 1.82 7.05 -8.10
CA ALA A 133 1.64 6.23 -9.29
C ALA A 133 2.67 5.09 -9.38
N ARG A 134 3.95 5.36 -9.08
CA ARG A 134 4.99 4.33 -9.05
C ARG A 134 4.73 3.32 -7.94
N PHE A 135 4.35 3.79 -6.74
CA PHE A 135 4.02 2.94 -5.60
C PHE A 135 2.94 1.92 -5.99
N ARG A 136 1.84 2.42 -6.58
CA ARG A 136 0.71 1.59 -7.01
C ARG A 136 1.08 0.63 -8.13
N GLY A 137 1.85 1.10 -9.13
CA GLY A 137 2.35 0.25 -10.20
C GLY A 137 3.23 -0.89 -9.68
N THR A 138 4.11 -0.61 -8.71
CA THR A 138 4.97 -1.62 -8.09
C THR A 138 4.14 -2.62 -7.27
N MET A 139 3.13 -2.15 -6.53
CA MET A 139 2.19 -3.02 -5.81
C MET A 139 1.41 -3.96 -6.75
N LEU A 140 1.03 -3.50 -7.94
CA LEU A 140 0.37 -4.35 -8.94
C LEU A 140 1.25 -5.49 -9.46
N VAL A 141 2.57 -5.40 -9.32
CA VAL A 141 3.50 -6.50 -9.61
C VAL A 141 3.76 -7.35 -8.37
N ALA A 142 3.83 -6.72 -7.19
CA ALA A 142 4.10 -7.41 -5.92
C ALA A 142 2.96 -8.36 -5.51
N LEU A 143 1.71 -7.92 -5.66
CA LEU A 143 0.53 -8.66 -5.20
C LEU A 143 0.30 -9.97 -5.97
N PRO A 144 0.52 -10.06 -7.29
CA PRO A 144 0.54 -11.34 -7.99
C PRO A 144 1.57 -12.34 -7.44
N CYS A 145 2.76 -11.89 -7.02
CA CYS A 145 3.73 -12.79 -6.38
C CYS A 145 3.19 -13.37 -5.07
N TRP A 146 2.58 -12.53 -4.23
CA TRP A 146 1.91 -12.99 -3.01
C TRP A 146 0.72 -13.89 -3.29
N PHE A 147 -0.06 -13.60 -4.33
CA PHE A 147 -1.20 -14.43 -4.72
C PHE A 147 -0.74 -15.83 -5.10
N VAL A 148 0.29 -15.96 -5.95
CA VAL A 148 0.86 -17.26 -6.33
C VAL A 148 1.39 -17.99 -5.09
N HIS A 149 2.09 -17.31 -4.20
CA HIS A 149 2.50 -17.90 -2.91
C HIS A 149 1.29 -18.44 -2.14
N ASN A 150 0.26 -17.62 -1.96
CA ASN A 150 -0.95 -17.94 -1.20
C ASN A 150 -1.73 -19.12 -1.82
N SER A 151 -1.78 -19.22 -3.14
CA SER A 151 -2.35 -20.37 -3.83
C SER A 151 -1.56 -21.65 -3.56
N LEU A 152 -0.22 -21.58 -3.60
CA LEU A 152 0.64 -22.76 -3.38
C LEU A 152 0.59 -23.27 -1.93
N VAL A 153 0.35 -22.41 -0.94
CA VAL A 153 0.26 -22.79 0.48
C VAL A 153 -1.18 -22.97 0.97
N GLY A 154 -2.19 -22.77 0.12
CA GLY A 154 -3.61 -22.93 0.49
C GLY A 154 -4.15 -21.82 1.41
N SER A 155 -3.61 -20.59 1.33
CA SER A 155 -4.09 -19.45 2.10
C SER A 155 -5.25 -18.72 1.41
N VAL A 156 -6.49 -19.11 1.73
CA VAL A 156 -7.70 -18.42 1.26
C VAL A 156 -7.76 -16.93 1.67
N PRO A 157 -7.53 -16.54 2.93
CA PRO A 157 -7.57 -15.13 3.33
C PRO A 157 -6.45 -14.32 2.68
N GLY A 158 -5.29 -14.93 2.44
CA GLY A 158 -4.19 -14.31 1.69
C GLY A 158 -4.59 -13.99 0.26
N MET A 159 -5.17 -14.97 -0.46
CA MET A 159 -5.65 -14.77 -1.83
C MET A 159 -6.71 -13.66 -1.94
N ILE A 160 -7.68 -13.61 -1.02
CA ILE A 160 -8.70 -12.56 -1.02
C ILE A 160 -8.07 -11.18 -0.78
N SER A 161 -7.11 -11.10 0.15
CA SER A 161 -6.37 -9.87 0.43
C SER A 161 -5.62 -9.37 -0.80
N ASP A 162 -4.93 -10.27 -1.52
CA ASP A 162 -4.17 -9.90 -2.73
C ASP A 162 -5.07 -9.42 -3.86
N VAL A 163 -6.17 -10.12 -4.13
CA VAL A 163 -7.15 -9.71 -5.15
C VAL A 163 -7.72 -8.33 -4.82
N THR A 164 -8.07 -8.11 -3.55
CA THR A 164 -8.58 -6.81 -3.11
C THR A 164 -7.53 -5.72 -3.32
N GLY A 165 -6.28 -5.99 -2.94
CA GLY A 165 -5.16 -5.08 -3.18
C GLY A 165 -4.95 -4.77 -4.67
N ILE A 166 -5.04 -5.76 -5.55
CA ILE A 166 -4.88 -5.60 -7.00
C ILE A 166 -5.98 -4.68 -7.54
N VAL A 167 -7.24 -4.97 -7.20
CA VAL A 167 -8.40 -4.18 -7.63
C VAL A 167 -8.29 -2.73 -7.15
N VAL A 168 -7.99 -2.52 -5.86
CA VAL A 168 -7.88 -1.17 -5.28
C VAL A 168 -6.73 -0.39 -5.91
N ASN A 169 -5.53 -0.99 -6.04
CA ASN A 169 -4.39 -0.30 -6.63
C ASN A 169 -4.61 0.01 -8.11
N GLY A 170 -5.20 -0.91 -8.87
CA GLY A 170 -5.54 -0.70 -10.27
C GLY A 170 -6.58 0.40 -10.45
N TRP A 171 -7.68 0.34 -9.71
CA TRP A 171 -8.75 1.34 -9.78
C TRP A 171 -8.26 2.75 -9.40
N MET A 172 -7.46 2.88 -8.34
CA MET A 172 -6.92 4.18 -7.95
C MET A 172 -5.90 4.72 -8.96
N LEU A 173 -5.14 3.86 -9.63
CA LEU A 173 -4.23 4.28 -10.70
C LEU A 173 -5.01 4.78 -11.93
N LEU A 174 -6.07 4.07 -12.33
CA LEU A 174 -6.95 4.46 -13.44
C LEU A 174 -7.75 5.75 -13.16
N ARG A 175 -8.12 6.01 -11.90
CA ARG A 175 -8.79 7.27 -11.52
C ARG A 175 -7.82 8.45 -11.44
N GLY A 176 -6.60 8.22 -10.97
CA GLY A 176 -5.56 9.24 -10.90
C GLY A 176 -5.14 9.79 -12.26
N THR A 177 -5.25 8.99 -13.34
CA THR A 177 -5.00 9.43 -14.71
C THR A 177 -6.17 10.22 -15.32
N GLY A 178 -7.40 10.07 -14.81
CA GLY A 178 -8.61 10.75 -15.32
C GLY A 178 -8.78 12.21 -14.90
N MET A 179 -8.34 12.60 -13.70
CA MET A 179 -8.40 14.00 -13.24
C MET A 179 -7.28 14.88 -13.83
N ALA A 180 -6.12 14.31 -14.15
CA ALA A 180 -5.04 15.04 -14.81
C ALA A 180 -5.41 15.47 -16.25
N ALA A 181 -6.28 14.71 -16.92
CA ALA A 181 -6.79 15.06 -18.26
C ALA A 181 -7.90 16.13 -18.22
N SER A 182 -8.67 16.23 -17.12
CA SER A 182 -9.76 17.20 -16.99
C SER A 182 -9.28 18.62 -16.65
N SER A 183 -8.12 18.75 -15.99
CA SER A 183 -7.53 20.05 -15.67
C SER A 183 -6.80 20.73 -16.85
N ALA A 184 -6.54 20.02 -17.94
CA ALA A 184 -5.85 20.58 -19.11
C ALA A 184 -6.77 21.39 -20.05
N SER A 185 -8.09 21.37 -19.85
CA SER A 185 -9.05 22.06 -20.72
C SER A 185 -9.53 23.42 -20.19
N ILE A 186 -8.98 23.92 -19.07
CA ILE A 186 -9.29 25.25 -18.53
C ILE A 186 -8.00 26.09 -18.49
N VAL A 187 -7.39 26.29 -19.67
CA VAL A 187 -6.53 27.46 -19.89
C VAL A 187 -7.38 28.48 -20.64
N THR A 188 -8.07 29.32 -19.87
CA THR A 188 -8.69 30.54 -20.36
C THR A 188 -7.59 31.44 -20.96
N PRO A 189 -7.80 32.10 -22.11
CA PRO A 189 -6.80 33.00 -22.67
C PRO A 189 -6.49 34.12 -21.67
N MET A 190 -5.20 34.30 -21.41
CA MET A 190 -4.64 35.34 -20.56
C MET A 190 -5.05 36.72 -21.10
N ALA A 191 -5.97 37.39 -20.42
CA ALA A 191 -6.24 38.80 -20.66
C ALA A 191 -5.00 39.62 -20.26
N THR A 192 -4.46 40.35 -21.24
CA THR A 192 -3.37 41.33 -21.10
C THR A 192 -3.59 42.30 -19.94
N PRO A 193 -2.58 42.61 -19.11
CA PRO A 193 -2.67 43.69 -18.14
C PRO A 193 -2.42 45.03 -18.86
N MET A 194 -3.36 45.98 -18.77
CA MET A 194 -3.15 47.34 -19.28
C MET A 194 -3.50 48.41 -18.25
N ALA A 195 -2.45 49.13 -17.85
CA ALA A 195 -2.33 50.48 -17.28
C ALA A 195 -2.93 50.81 -15.89
N PRO A 196 -2.15 51.48 -15.00
CA PRO A 196 -2.66 52.10 -13.77
C PRO A 196 -3.49 53.38 -14.05
N PRO A 197 -4.40 53.77 -13.15
CA PRO A 197 -5.28 54.92 -13.33
C PRO A 197 -4.52 56.25 -13.27
N THR A 198 -4.83 57.15 -14.20
CA THR A 198 -4.38 58.55 -14.22
C THR A 198 -4.86 59.32 -12.97
N PRO A 199 -4.02 60.16 -12.34
CA PRO A 199 -4.45 61.00 -11.22
C PRO A 199 -5.40 62.12 -11.65
N ILE A 200 -6.38 62.39 -10.80
CA ILE A 200 -7.36 63.48 -10.90
C ILE A 200 -6.64 64.84 -10.77
N PRO A 201 -6.93 65.86 -11.60
CA PRO A 201 -6.37 67.20 -11.42
C PRO A 201 -6.97 67.87 -10.18
N SER A 202 -6.10 68.37 -9.29
CA SER A 202 -6.47 69.19 -8.13
C SER A 202 -6.95 70.57 -8.59
N SER A 203 -8.21 70.91 -8.31
CA SER A 203 -8.71 72.28 -8.44
C SER A 203 -8.20 73.13 -7.26
N SER A 204 -7.09 73.84 -7.46
CA SER A 204 -6.67 74.94 -6.60
C SER A 204 -7.52 76.18 -6.91
N GLY A 205 -8.65 76.31 -6.21
CA GLY A 205 -9.44 77.54 -6.17
C GLY A 205 -8.78 78.55 -5.25
N GLU A 206 -7.89 79.39 -5.79
CA GLU A 206 -7.55 80.69 -5.21
C GLU A 206 -8.66 81.69 -5.58
N GLY A 207 -9.20 82.38 -4.57
CA GLY A 207 -10.19 83.44 -4.78
C GLY A 207 -10.70 84.02 -3.46
N LYS A 208 -9.90 84.93 -2.89
CA LYS A 208 -10.24 85.76 -1.72
C LYS A 208 -11.44 86.68 -1.99
N LEU A 209 -12.28 86.83 -0.96
CA LEU A 209 -13.19 87.94 -0.63
C LEU A 209 -12.50 89.32 -0.76
N PRO A 210 -13.21 90.45 -0.97
CA PRO A 210 -14.44 90.87 -0.27
C PRO A 210 -15.71 91.03 -1.11
#